data_AF-A0A9E3E3I1-F1
#
_entry.id   AF-A0A9E3E3I1-F1
#
_cell.length_a   1.000
_cell.length_b   1.000
_cell.length_c   1.000
_cell.angle_alpha   90.00
_cell.angle_beta   90.00
_cell.angle_gamma   90.00
#
_symmetry.space_group_name_H-M   'P 1'
#
loop_
_entity.id
_entity.type
_entity.pdbx_description
1 polymer ?
#
loop_
_entity_poly.entity_id
_entity_poly.type
_entity_poly.pdbx_seq_one_letter_code
_entity_poly.pdbx_strand_id
1 'polypeptide(L)'
;MAAVSREVMEDFVERWLAANREAERKGDWRRLADFYTDDATYGWNIGPKEDVMCVGIDEIRDIALGVEMEGLENWRYPYQRVIVDDKIGEVVGFWKQIATDSDGTESEIYGIGGSWFRLNAEGKIEWQRDFFDFGHVQKLYLDLLNAGKLSAGMQKRIERSLAGEKLPGYYPLGKSPVPIW
;
A
#
# COMPACT_ATOMS: atom_id res chain seq x y z
N MET A 1 -4.66 -25.44 -8.33
CA MET A 1 -5.71 -24.49 -7.93
C MET A 1 -6.58 -24.19 -9.14
N ALA A 2 -7.85 -23.84 -8.94
CA ALA A 2 -8.76 -23.53 -10.04
C ALA A 2 -8.39 -22.16 -10.65
N ALA A 3 -8.50 -22.04 -11.97
CA ALA A 3 -8.35 -20.75 -12.64
C ALA A 3 -9.48 -19.81 -12.19
N VAL A 4 -9.16 -18.53 -11.96
CA VAL A 4 -10.16 -17.48 -11.71
C VAL A 4 -10.58 -16.96 -13.08
N SER A 5 -11.89 -16.82 -13.34
CA SER A 5 -12.32 -16.35 -14.66
C SER A 5 -11.84 -14.91 -14.89
N ARG A 6 -11.46 -14.60 -16.13
CA ARG A 6 -11.06 -13.23 -16.53
C ARG A 6 -12.10 -12.20 -16.10
N GLU A 7 -13.38 -12.51 -16.26
CA GLU A 7 -14.50 -11.62 -15.93
C GLU A 7 -14.58 -11.28 -14.44
N VAL A 8 -14.34 -12.26 -13.55
CA VAL A 8 -14.27 -12.02 -12.10
C VAL A 8 -13.08 -11.13 -11.74
N MET A 9 -11.94 -11.33 -12.41
CA MET A 9 -10.74 -10.52 -12.16
C MET A 9 -10.89 -9.09 -12.69
N GLU A 10 -11.53 -8.89 -13.83
CA GLU A 10 -11.82 -7.57 -14.38
C GLU A 10 -12.81 -6.80 -13.48
N ASP A 11 -13.85 -7.47 -12.96
CA ASP A 11 -14.75 -6.91 -11.95
C ASP A 11 -14.02 -6.52 -10.66
N PHE A 12 -13.11 -7.38 -10.16
CA PHE A 12 -12.24 -7.03 -9.04
C PHE A 12 -11.44 -5.76 -9.31
N VAL A 13 -10.79 -5.66 -10.48
CA VAL A 13 -9.98 -4.49 -10.84
C VAL A 13 -10.82 -3.22 -10.86
N GLU A 14 -12.00 -3.25 -11.47
CA GLU A 14 -12.89 -2.08 -11.53
C GLU A 14 -13.28 -1.60 -10.12
N ARG A 15 -13.77 -2.52 -9.28
CA ARG A 15 -14.20 -2.22 -7.91
C ARG A 15 -13.03 -1.75 -7.04
N TRP A 16 -11.87 -2.40 -7.15
CA TRP A 16 -10.67 -2.04 -6.40
C TRP A 16 -10.21 -0.62 -6.75
N LEU A 17 -10.09 -0.29 -8.03
CA LEU A 17 -9.67 1.03 -8.47
C LEU A 17 -10.67 2.12 -8.07
N ALA A 18 -11.97 1.83 -8.09
CA ALA A 18 -13.00 2.75 -7.62
C ALA A 18 -12.90 2.98 -6.11
N ALA A 19 -12.75 1.90 -5.32
CA ALA A 19 -12.61 1.99 -3.88
C ALA A 19 -11.31 2.71 -3.46
N ASN A 20 -10.20 2.47 -4.17
CA ASN A 20 -8.92 3.13 -3.88
C ASN A 20 -9.00 4.64 -4.11
N ARG A 21 -9.61 5.09 -5.21
CA ARG A 21 -9.84 6.53 -5.46
C ARG A 21 -10.73 7.17 -4.39
N GLU A 22 -11.72 6.43 -3.92
CA GLU A 22 -12.60 6.89 -2.85
C GLU A 22 -11.88 6.97 -1.50
N ALA A 23 -10.99 6.03 -1.21
CA ALA A 23 -10.12 6.05 -0.05
C ALA A 23 -9.17 7.27 -0.07
N GLU A 24 -8.52 7.52 -1.21
CA GLU A 24 -7.68 8.72 -1.41
C GLU A 24 -8.47 10.01 -1.19
N ARG A 25 -9.70 10.10 -1.72
CA ARG A 25 -10.56 11.28 -1.55
C ARG A 25 -10.94 11.52 -0.08
N LYS A 26 -11.08 10.45 0.70
CA LYS A 26 -11.47 10.50 2.12
C LYS A 26 -10.29 10.58 3.08
N GLY A 27 -9.09 10.21 2.63
CA GLY A 27 -7.95 9.96 3.51
C GLY A 27 -8.18 8.76 4.44
N ASP A 28 -8.96 7.75 4.01
CA ASP A 28 -9.24 6.55 4.81
C ASP A 28 -9.31 5.29 3.94
N TRP A 29 -8.32 4.43 4.11
CA TRP A 29 -8.13 3.20 3.33
C TRP A 29 -8.67 1.96 4.02
N ARG A 30 -9.13 2.04 5.29
CA ARG A 30 -9.55 0.85 6.07
C ARG A 30 -10.63 0.02 5.38
N ARG A 31 -11.50 0.65 4.58
CA ARG A 31 -12.55 -0.04 3.81
C ARG A 31 -12.01 -0.95 2.70
N LEU A 32 -10.77 -0.76 2.25
CA LEU A 32 -10.15 -1.67 1.29
C LEU A 32 -9.96 -3.07 1.87
N ALA A 33 -9.92 -3.22 3.20
CA ALA A 33 -9.86 -4.51 3.88
C ALA A 33 -11.03 -5.43 3.47
N ASP A 34 -12.17 -4.87 3.05
CA ASP A 34 -13.34 -5.63 2.63
C ASP A 34 -13.11 -6.40 1.31
N PHE A 35 -11.98 -6.19 0.61
CA PHE A 35 -11.61 -6.95 -0.58
C PHE A 35 -10.82 -8.24 -0.27
N TYR A 36 -10.39 -8.45 0.97
CA TYR A 36 -9.54 -9.58 1.35
C TYR A 36 -10.37 -10.77 1.86
N THR A 37 -9.76 -11.96 1.82
CA THR A 37 -10.22 -13.10 2.62
C THR A 37 -9.85 -12.88 4.09
N ASP A 38 -10.54 -13.58 5.00
CA ASP A 38 -10.33 -13.40 6.45
C ASP A 38 -8.90 -13.75 6.88
N ASP A 39 -8.26 -14.69 6.18
CA ASP A 39 -6.91 -15.21 6.41
C ASP A 39 -5.84 -14.60 5.49
N ALA A 40 -6.19 -13.55 4.73
CA ALA A 40 -5.28 -12.98 3.75
C ALA A 40 -4.00 -12.42 4.37
N THR A 41 -2.96 -12.26 3.55
CA THR A 41 -1.71 -11.60 3.98
C THR A 41 -1.39 -10.38 3.14
N TYR A 42 -0.91 -9.31 3.76
CA TYR A 42 -0.45 -8.11 3.06
C TYR A 42 0.93 -7.70 3.57
N GLY A 43 1.91 -7.60 2.68
CA GLY A 43 3.25 -7.18 3.07
C GLY A 43 4.03 -6.47 1.98
N TRP A 44 5.11 -5.82 2.39
CA TRP A 44 6.07 -5.13 1.54
C TRP A 44 7.42 -5.05 2.24
N ASN A 45 8.47 -4.79 1.48
CA ASN A 45 9.82 -4.60 2.03
C ASN A 45 10.11 -3.11 2.25
N ILE A 46 10.83 -2.81 3.34
CA ILE A 46 11.33 -1.46 3.65
C ILE A 46 12.86 -1.48 3.63
N GLY A 47 13.40 -1.27 2.43
CA GLY A 47 14.83 -1.22 2.20
C GLY A 47 15.56 -2.48 2.72
N PRO A 48 16.86 -2.37 3.05
CA PRO A 48 17.69 -3.55 3.33
C PRO A 48 17.52 -4.11 4.75
N LYS A 49 16.52 -3.68 5.54
CA LYS A 49 16.49 -3.94 6.98
C LYS A 49 15.23 -4.63 7.47
N GLU A 50 14.08 -4.26 6.91
CA GLU A 50 12.80 -4.61 7.51
C GLU A 50 11.79 -5.05 6.45
N ASP A 51 10.92 -5.95 6.88
CA ASP A 51 9.77 -6.45 6.16
C ASP A 51 8.53 -6.07 6.95
N VAL A 52 7.49 -5.59 6.28
CA VAL A 52 6.17 -5.43 6.87
C VAL A 52 5.29 -6.59 6.41
N MET A 53 4.57 -7.20 7.35
CA MET A 53 3.64 -8.27 7.08
C MET A 53 2.45 -8.19 8.05
N CYS A 54 1.25 -8.12 7.51
CA CYS A 54 0.00 -8.25 8.23
C CYS A 54 -0.64 -9.59 7.87
N VAL A 55 -1.10 -10.32 8.89
CA VAL A 55 -1.73 -11.64 8.75
C VAL A 55 -3.16 -11.59 9.26
N GLY A 56 -4.10 -11.80 8.35
CA GLY A 56 -5.54 -11.72 8.61
C GLY A 56 -6.11 -10.32 8.39
N ILE A 57 -7.42 -10.28 8.14
CA ILE A 57 -8.14 -9.07 7.72
C ILE A 57 -8.07 -7.93 8.76
N ASP A 58 -8.02 -8.25 10.06
CA ASP A 58 -7.98 -7.24 11.11
C ASP A 58 -6.63 -6.52 11.16
N GLU A 59 -5.51 -7.26 11.06
CA GLU A 59 -4.18 -6.64 10.93
C GLU A 59 -4.07 -5.82 9.65
N ILE A 60 -4.59 -6.34 8.53
CA ILE A 60 -4.61 -5.61 7.25
C ILE A 60 -5.37 -4.29 7.40
N ARG A 61 -6.54 -4.31 8.05
CA ARG A 61 -7.39 -3.12 8.25
C ARG A 61 -6.73 -2.10 9.16
N ASP A 62 -6.26 -2.53 10.32
CA ASP A 62 -5.87 -1.60 11.39
C ASP A 62 -4.41 -1.16 11.24
N ILE A 63 -3.54 -2.02 10.72
CA ILE A 63 -2.12 -1.75 10.55
C ILE A 63 -1.85 -1.24 9.13
N ALA A 64 -1.98 -2.10 8.11
CA ALA A 64 -1.56 -1.76 6.75
C ALA A 64 -2.40 -0.64 6.11
N LEU A 65 -3.72 -0.69 6.28
CA LEU A 65 -4.65 0.31 5.73
C LEU A 65 -5.03 1.40 6.74
N GLY A 66 -4.57 1.25 7.99
CA GLY A 66 -4.79 2.17 9.09
C GLY A 66 -3.50 2.91 9.43
N VAL A 67 -2.78 2.44 10.45
CA VAL A 67 -1.56 3.08 11.01
C VAL A 67 -0.51 3.42 9.95
N GLU A 68 -0.33 2.55 8.96
CA GLU A 68 0.63 2.77 7.86
C GLU A 68 0.18 3.80 6.84
N MET A 69 -1.11 4.12 6.76
CA MET A 69 -1.64 5.17 5.89
C MET A 69 -1.81 6.51 6.61
N GLU A 70 -1.71 6.54 7.94
CA GLU A 70 -1.77 7.77 8.73
C GLU A 70 -0.66 8.74 8.32
N GLY A 71 -1.06 10.00 8.11
CA GLY A 71 -0.20 11.08 7.64
C GLY A 71 -0.11 11.21 6.12
N LEU A 72 -0.66 10.26 5.36
CA LEU A 72 -0.66 10.24 3.89
C LEU A 72 -1.99 10.72 3.30
N GLU A 73 -2.82 11.43 4.06
CA GLU A 73 -4.18 11.83 3.63
C GLU A 73 -4.18 12.77 2.42
N ASN A 74 -3.08 13.49 2.20
CA ASN A 74 -2.84 14.40 1.07
C ASN A 74 -2.02 13.74 -0.06
N TRP A 75 -1.86 12.42 -0.02
CA TRP A 75 -1.17 11.63 -1.04
C TRP A 75 -2.18 10.95 -1.98
N ARG A 76 -1.74 10.74 -3.22
CA ARG A 76 -2.50 9.99 -4.23
C ARG A 76 -1.61 8.97 -4.91
N TYR A 77 -2.22 7.87 -5.32
CA TYR A 77 -1.57 6.71 -5.91
C TYR A 77 -2.16 6.37 -7.28
N PRO A 78 -2.07 7.26 -8.28
CA PRO A 78 -2.74 7.04 -9.55
C PRO A 78 -2.16 5.83 -10.28
N TYR A 79 -3.02 4.84 -10.52
CA TYR A 79 -2.67 3.65 -11.30
C TYR A 79 -2.39 4.03 -12.75
N GLN A 80 -1.26 3.55 -13.26
CA GLN A 80 -0.78 3.75 -14.63
C GLN A 80 -1.14 2.57 -15.53
N ARG A 81 -1.11 1.36 -14.97
CA ARG A 81 -1.37 0.12 -15.71
C ARG A 81 -1.84 -0.96 -14.76
N VAL A 82 -2.70 -1.85 -15.27
CA VAL A 82 -3.05 -3.11 -14.62
C VAL A 82 -2.76 -4.25 -15.59
N ILE A 83 -2.13 -5.31 -15.08
CA ILE A 83 -1.87 -6.56 -15.80
C ILE A 83 -2.63 -7.66 -15.06
N VAL A 84 -3.32 -8.52 -15.80
CA VAL A 84 -4.14 -9.61 -15.25
C VAL A 84 -3.69 -10.92 -15.89
N ASP A 85 -3.30 -11.89 -15.07
CA ASP A 85 -3.06 -13.27 -15.49
C ASP A 85 -4.14 -14.17 -14.86
N ASP A 86 -5.11 -14.56 -15.67
CA ASP A 86 -6.27 -15.39 -15.30
C ASP A 86 -5.95 -16.88 -15.18
N LYS A 87 -4.83 -17.34 -15.76
CA LYS A 87 -4.40 -18.72 -15.63
C LYS A 87 -3.91 -19.02 -14.23
N ILE A 88 -3.23 -18.05 -13.64
CA ILE A 88 -2.80 -18.16 -12.26
C ILE A 88 -3.79 -17.47 -11.34
N GLY A 89 -4.49 -16.40 -11.70
CA GLY A 89 -5.37 -15.67 -10.78
C GLY A 89 -4.64 -14.54 -10.07
N GLU A 90 -3.74 -13.85 -10.77
CA GLU A 90 -2.94 -12.75 -10.24
C GLU A 90 -3.16 -11.44 -11.01
N VAL A 91 -3.10 -10.34 -10.27
CA VAL A 91 -3.24 -8.98 -10.79
C VAL A 91 -2.03 -8.18 -10.35
N VAL A 92 -1.41 -7.43 -11.25
CA VAL A 92 -0.38 -6.44 -10.90
C VAL A 92 -0.85 -5.06 -11.32
N GLY A 93 -1.02 -4.18 -10.35
CA GLY A 93 -1.24 -2.75 -10.55
C GLY A 93 0.07 -1.99 -10.43
N PHE A 94 0.33 -1.08 -11.36
CA PHE A 94 1.45 -0.14 -11.28
C PHE A 94 0.90 1.25 -11.01
N TRP A 95 1.47 1.96 -10.04
CA TRP A 95 1.01 3.29 -9.62
C TRP A 95 2.17 4.25 -9.41
N LYS A 96 1.87 5.55 -9.54
CA LYS A 96 2.77 6.63 -9.12
C LYS A 96 2.44 7.05 -7.69
N GLN A 97 3.28 7.88 -7.09
CA GLN A 97 3.00 8.53 -5.81
C GLN A 97 3.09 10.04 -5.99
N ILE A 98 2.05 10.74 -5.57
CA ILE A 98 1.98 12.20 -5.66
C ILE A 98 1.63 12.73 -4.27
N ALA A 99 2.54 13.51 -3.70
CA ALA A 99 2.34 14.20 -2.43
C ALA A 99 1.90 15.63 -2.69
N THR A 100 0.91 16.12 -1.95
CA THR A 100 0.52 17.55 -1.98
C THR A 100 1.05 18.22 -0.73
N ASP A 101 1.95 19.18 -0.83
CA ASP A 101 2.54 19.82 0.35
C ASP A 101 1.56 20.76 1.10
N SER A 102 2.00 21.36 2.21
CA SER A 102 1.18 22.29 3.01
C SER A 102 0.70 23.53 2.26
N ASP A 103 1.37 23.90 1.16
CA ASP A 103 1.03 25.04 0.32
C ASP A 103 0.14 24.64 -0.87
N GLY A 104 -0.20 23.35 -0.99
CA GLY A 104 -0.99 22.81 -2.10
C GLY A 104 -0.15 22.45 -3.34
N THR A 105 1.18 22.45 -3.26
CA THR A 105 2.06 22.10 -4.37
C THR A 105 2.18 20.58 -4.50
N GLU A 106 1.94 20.04 -5.68
CA GLU A 106 2.11 18.62 -5.96
C GLU A 106 3.57 18.27 -6.29
N SER A 107 4.07 17.20 -5.67
CA SER A 107 5.37 16.60 -5.95
C SER A 107 5.19 15.12 -6.27
N GLU A 108 5.57 14.71 -7.47
CA GLU A 108 5.61 13.32 -7.88
C GLU A 108 6.93 12.68 -7.39
N ILE A 109 6.84 11.48 -6.80
CA ILE A 109 8.03 10.66 -6.56
C ILE A 109 8.52 10.13 -7.90
N TYR A 110 9.79 10.40 -8.22
CA TYR A 110 10.45 9.92 -9.44
C TYR A 110 10.77 8.41 -9.35
N GLY A 111 9.72 7.59 -9.30
CA GLY A 111 9.77 6.14 -9.17
C GLY A 111 8.41 5.51 -9.50
N ILE A 112 8.37 4.19 -9.60
CA ILE A 112 7.13 3.44 -9.77
C ILE A 112 6.90 2.56 -8.54
N GLY A 113 5.65 2.50 -8.10
CA GLY A 113 5.22 1.48 -7.16
C GLY A 113 4.26 0.52 -7.83
N GLY A 114 3.94 -0.54 -7.11
CA GLY A 114 2.93 -1.47 -7.54
C GLY A 114 2.38 -2.31 -6.40
N SER A 115 1.20 -2.83 -6.66
CA SER A 115 0.50 -3.77 -5.80
C SER A 115 0.24 -5.03 -6.60
N TRP A 116 0.74 -6.15 -6.08
CA TRP A 116 0.59 -7.47 -6.68
C TRP A 116 -0.38 -8.28 -5.84
N PHE A 117 -1.46 -8.72 -6.45
CA PHE A 117 -2.56 -9.42 -5.81
C PHE A 117 -2.65 -10.85 -6.32
N ARG A 118 -3.01 -11.74 -5.40
CA ARG A 118 -3.57 -13.04 -5.68
C ARG A 118 -5.04 -13.06 -5.34
N LEU A 119 -5.86 -13.54 -6.27
CA LEU A 119 -7.30 -13.65 -6.09
C LEU A 119 -7.74 -15.11 -5.96
N ASN A 120 -8.75 -15.33 -5.12
CA ASN A 120 -9.50 -16.57 -5.07
C ASN A 120 -10.60 -16.60 -6.15
N ALA A 121 -11.38 -17.69 -6.22
CA ALA A 121 -12.43 -17.88 -7.22
C ALA A 121 -13.57 -16.85 -7.12
N GLU A 122 -13.78 -16.26 -5.94
CA GLU A 122 -14.78 -15.22 -5.68
C GLU A 122 -14.25 -13.80 -5.94
N GLY A 123 -13.01 -13.64 -6.39
CA GLY A 123 -12.39 -12.33 -6.62
C GLY A 123 -12.01 -11.59 -5.34
N LYS A 124 -11.75 -12.31 -4.25
CA LYS A 124 -11.19 -11.80 -2.99
C LYS A 124 -9.68 -11.99 -2.96
N ILE A 125 -8.98 -11.07 -2.31
CA ILE A 125 -7.53 -11.08 -2.19
C ILE A 125 -7.11 -12.13 -1.16
N GLU A 126 -6.37 -13.17 -1.60
CA GLU A 126 -5.71 -14.16 -0.74
C GLU A 126 -4.40 -13.60 -0.18
N TRP A 127 -3.67 -12.85 -1.01
CA TRP A 127 -2.52 -12.08 -0.57
C TRP A 127 -2.25 -10.88 -1.46
N GLN A 128 -1.64 -9.86 -0.87
CA GLN A 128 -1.11 -8.70 -1.56
C GLN A 128 0.37 -8.48 -1.22
N ARG A 129 1.16 -8.08 -2.20
CA ARG A 129 2.54 -7.64 -2.04
C ARG A 129 2.74 -6.29 -2.70
N ASP A 130 3.16 -5.32 -1.92
CA ASP A 130 3.51 -4.00 -2.44
C ASP A 130 5.01 -3.86 -2.61
N PHE A 131 5.39 -3.11 -3.64
CA PHE A 131 6.76 -2.74 -3.93
C PHE A 131 6.81 -1.30 -4.40
N PHE A 132 7.80 -0.55 -3.96
CA PHE A 132 7.98 0.83 -4.36
C PHE A 132 9.41 1.27 -4.14
N ASP A 133 9.79 2.37 -4.78
CA ASP A 133 11.12 2.94 -4.63
C ASP A 133 11.26 3.68 -3.29
N PHE A 134 11.72 2.94 -2.28
CA PHE A 134 11.91 3.47 -0.93
C PHE A 134 12.93 4.61 -0.89
N GLY A 135 13.97 4.59 -1.74
CA GLY A 135 14.99 5.63 -1.77
C GLY A 135 14.43 6.96 -2.25
N HIS A 136 13.61 6.95 -3.30
CA HIS A 136 12.94 8.15 -3.80
C HIS A 136 11.85 8.66 -2.83
N VAL A 137 11.12 7.76 -2.15
CA VAL A 137 10.18 8.15 -1.08
C VAL A 137 10.91 8.87 0.05
N GLN A 138 12.01 8.28 0.57
CA GLN A 138 12.81 8.90 1.63
C GLN A 138 13.36 10.26 1.20
N LYS A 139 13.84 10.38 -0.04
CA LYS A 139 14.33 11.65 -0.57
C LYS A 139 13.26 12.73 -0.53
N LEU A 140 12.04 12.46 -1.01
CA LEU A 140 10.95 13.43 -0.99
C LEU A 140 10.57 13.82 0.44
N TYR A 141 10.55 12.87 1.38
CA TYR A 141 10.28 13.17 2.79
C TYR A 141 11.30 14.14 3.38
N LEU A 142 12.59 13.91 3.09
CA LEU A 142 13.68 14.79 3.55
C LEU A 142 13.60 16.18 2.91
N ASP A 143 13.27 16.26 1.62
CA ASP A 143 13.13 17.54 0.93
C ASP A 143 11.98 18.36 1.52
N LEU A 144 10.82 17.74 1.79
CA LEU A 144 9.66 18.39 2.43
C LEU A 144 9.95 18.81 3.88
N LEU A 145 10.64 17.96 4.64
CA LEU A 145 11.06 18.26 6.01
C LEU A 145 11.99 19.48 6.06
N ASN A 146 13.04 19.48 5.23
CA ASN A 146 14.03 20.57 5.18
C ASN A 146 13.40 21.89 4.73
N ALA A 147 12.38 21.83 3.89
CA ALA A 147 11.65 23.01 3.42
C ALA A 147 10.52 23.47 4.36
N GLY A 148 10.26 22.75 5.46
CA GLY A 148 9.16 23.07 6.39
C GLY A 148 7.77 22.91 5.77
N LYS A 149 7.64 22.03 4.78
CA LYS A 149 6.46 21.85 3.92
C LYS A 149 5.65 20.59 4.21
N LEU A 150 5.99 19.87 5.28
CA LEU A 150 5.25 18.69 5.69
C LEU A 150 3.82 19.07 6.11
N SER A 151 2.85 18.25 5.74
CA SER A 151 1.53 18.32 6.36
C SER A 151 1.64 17.96 7.85
N ALA A 152 0.68 18.40 8.65
CA ALA A 152 0.64 18.06 10.08
C ALA A 152 0.59 16.55 10.33
N GLY A 153 -0.09 15.79 9.46
CA GLY A 153 -0.13 14.33 9.50
C GLY A 153 1.25 13.71 9.21
N MET A 154 1.90 14.14 8.12
CA MET A 154 3.25 13.69 7.78
C MET A 154 4.28 14.02 8.86
N GLN A 155 4.17 15.18 9.48
CA GLN A 155 5.06 15.57 10.57
C GLN A 155 4.93 14.59 11.76
N LYS A 156 3.70 14.30 12.20
CA LYS A 156 3.46 13.30 13.26
C LYS A 156 3.99 11.91 12.90
N ARG A 157 3.80 11.49 11.64
CA ARG A 157 4.34 10.22 11.14
C ARG A 157 5.86 10.15 11.28
N ILE A 158 6.56 11.22 10.90
CA ILE A 158 8.02 11.31 11.02
C ILE A 158 8.46 11.34 12.48
N GLU A 159 7.79 12.12 13.34
CA GLU A 159 8.07 12.18 14.78
C GLU A 159 7.94 10.80 15.45
N ARG A 160 6.90 10.03 15.10
CA ARG A 160 6.71 8.64 15.54
C ARG A 160 7.89 7.73 15.15
N SER A 161 8.34 7.84 13.90
CA SER A 161 9.49 7.07 13.40
C SER A 161 10.79 7.45 14.11
N LEU A 162 11.04 8.76 14.32
CA LEU A 162 12.23 9.27 15.00
C LEU A 162 12.26 8.91 16.49
N ALA A 163 11.09 8.78 17.14
CA ALA A 163 10.97 8.31 18.52
C ALA A 163 11.34 6.83 18.69
N GLY A 164 11.57 6.10 17.58
CA GLY A 164 11.90 4.67 17.61
C GLY A 164 10.71 3.80 17.99
N GLU A 165 9.48 4.30 17.81
CA GLU A 165 8.27 3.53 18.07
C GLU A 165 8.24 2.31 17.14
N LYS A 166 8.14 1.12 17.73
CA LYS A 166 8.00 -0.11 16.97
C LYS A 166 6.56 -0.24 16.51
N LEU A 167 6.35 -0.05 15.22
CA LEU A 167 5.05 -0.24 14.62
C LEU A 167 4.71 -1.75 14.55
N PRO A 168 3.46 -2.13 14.82
CA PRO A 168 3.03 -3.51 14.65
C PRO A 168 3.16 -3.91 13.17
N GLY A 169 3.38 -5.22 12.92
CA GLY A 169 3.59 -5.75 11.57
C GLY A 169 5.01 -5.59 11.02
N TYR A 170 5.94 -4.95 11.74
CA TYR A 170 7.35 -4.83 11.33
C TYR A 170 8.19 -6.01 11.84
N TYR A 171 8.99 -6.57 10.94
CA TYR A 171 9.89 -7.69 11.21
C TYR A 171 11.29 -7.39 10.66
N PRO A 172 12.35 -7.92 11.29
CA PRO A 172 13.66 -7.95 10.66
C PRO A 172 13.60 -8.64 9.30
N LEU A 173 14.46 -8.21 8.36
CA LEU A 173 14.51 -8.76 7.00
C LEU A 173 14.52 -10.30 7.00
N GLY A 174 13.58 -10.90 6.27
CA GLY A 174 13.43 -12.35 6.14
C GLY A 174 12.95 -13.07 7.41
N LYS A 175 12.38 -12.34 8.38
CA LYS A 175 11.84 -12.88 9.64
C LYS A 175 10.34 -12.64 9.82
N SER A 176 9.64 -12.20 8.76
CA SER A 176 8.17 -12.12 8.76
C SER A 176 7.54 -13.51 8.94
N PRO A 177 6.33 -13.60 9.52
CA PRO A 177 5.64 -14.87 9.75
C PRO A 177 5.27 -15.60 8.46
N VAL A 178 5.14 -14.85 7.35
CA VAL A 178 4.91 -15.35 6.01
C VAL A 178 5.96 -14.74 5.08
N PRO A 179 6.58 -15.52 4.17
CA PRO A 179 7.50 -14.96 3.18
C PRO A 179 6.83 -13.87 2.33
N ILE A 180 7.55 -12.78 2.08
CA ILE A 180 7.10 -11.73 1.15
C ILE A 180 7.11 -12.27 -0.29
N TRP A 181 8.09 -13.08 -0.64
CA TRP A 181 8.30 -13.69 -1.96
C TRP A 181 8.22 -15.21 -1.90
#